data_AF-A0A2D7C4P3-F1
#
_entry.id   AF-A0A2D7C4P3-F1
#
_cell.length_a   1.000
_cell.length_b   1.000
_cell.length_c   1.000
_cell.angle_alpha   90.00
_cell.angle_beta   90.00
_cell.angle_gamma   90.00
#
_symmetry.space_group_name_H-M   'P 1'
#
loop_
_entity.id
_entity.type
_entity.pdbx_description
1 polymer ?
#
loop_
_entity_poly.entity_id
_entity_poly.type
_entity_poly.pdbx_seq_one_letter_code
_entity_poly.pdbx_strand_id
1 'polypeptide(L)'
;MRHFFLSLVILLLTFSSASSQVRNLETEYKFKRYQLVLDNVSWADARTAAQAAGGDLLVIGSEGENTHIYDWLTTQLSFIRSSTSGVSNGGGAIYVWLGASDEDQEGKWKWVNGVDFYDGDGASGSAVSSQYNNWGSGPLGSEPDNNGVGGQDYGAMGMEAWPTFAAAGQGIGEPGEWNDIAATSRTVYVIEFPRDTTNDVVLSPVFAESSGTQSYIRIINPTNSNGEFAMKIVDSSGSVLREICRLGVNANTAGQLSMRTIGSGCALAESSADTLSISYTSDFDGYVQHVVWNPSGGSLTNFSVCSKSALSANYLTNVHSSKITTYPSRISVTNNSDVSKSFQLDFVDSQDPSLVVGTWTSPVIASKGHGFYSIPEIESALGYEVPESGGFHYTVQFNSSSTGGTLGHFVDNLDAGVVTEFTARCSSR
;
A
#
# COMPACT_ATOMS: atom_id res chain seq x y z
N MET A 1 -46.57 -46.26 -53.17
CA MET A 1 -45.64 -45.33 -53.85
C MET A 1 -44.65 -44.84 -52.81
N ARG A 2 -43.35 -45.09 -53.03
CA ARG A 2 -42.26 -44.76 -52.10
C ARG A 2 -42.04 -43.25 -52.10
N HIS A 3 -42.12 -42.61 -50.93
CA HIS A 3 -41.67 -41.23 -50.75
C HIS A 3 -40.28 -41.24 -50.11
N PHE A 4 -39.31 -40.68 -50.85
CA PHE A 4 -37.94 -40.42 -50.45
C PHE A 4 -37.92 -39.25 -49.44
N PHE A 5 -37.28 -39.45 -48.28
CA PHE A 5 -36.89 -38.36 -47.40
C PHE A 5 -35.55 -37.79 -47.87
N LEU A 6 -35.52 -36.52 -48.28
CA LEU A 6 -34.32 -35.77 -48.59
C LEU A 6 -33.85 -35.09 -47.29
N SER A 7 -32.71 -35.53 -46.75
CA SER A 7 -32.12 -34.97 -45.54
C SER A 7 -31.33 -33.70 -45.91
N LEU A 8 -31.76 -32.55 -45.41
CA LEU A 8 -31.10 -31.26 -45.57
C LEU A 8 -30.00 -31.11 -44.51
N VAL A 9 -28.73 -31.21 -44.92
CA VAL A 9 -27.58 -30.94 -44.06
C VAL A 9 -27.41 -29.43 -43.93
N ILE A 10 -27.75 -28.87 -42.76
CA ILE A 10 -27.47 -27.48 -42.41
C ILE A 10 -26.01 -27.40 -41.94
N LEU A 11 -25.16 -26.79 -42.75
CA LEU A 11 -23.78 -26.46 -42.42
C LEU A 11 -23.79 -25.27 -41.44
N LEU A 12 -23.62 -25.52 -40.14
CA LEU A 12 -23.38 -24.45 -39.16
C LEU A 12 -21.99 -23.84 -39.40
N LEU A 13 -21.97 -22.63 -39.97
CA LEU A 13 -20.82 -21.74 -39.93
C LEU A 13 -20.64 -21.27 -38.47
N THR A 14 -19.57 -21.73 -37.81
CA THR A 14 -19.13 -21.18 -36.53
C THR A 14 -18.53 -19.80 -36.77
N PHE A 15 -19.28 -18.76 -36.46
CA PHE A 15 -18.72 -17.43 -36.31
C PHE A 15 -17.81 -17.44 -35.06
N SER A 16 -16.52 -17.20 -35.27
CA SER A 16 -15.58 -16.90 -34.20
C SER A 16 -16.05 -15.62 -33.50
N SER A 17 -16.31 -15.69 -32.20
CA SER A 17 -16.64 -14.53 -31.39
C SER A 17 -15.48 -13.53 -31.43
N ALA A 18 -15.72 -12.37 -32.02
CA ALA A 18 -14.87 -11.21 -31.78
C ALA A 18 -14.88 -10.94 -30.27
N SER A 19 -13.69 -10.90 -29.67
CA SER A 19 -13.52 -10.45 -28.29
C SER A 19 -14.09 -9.03 -28.17
N SER A 20 -15.25 -8.86 -27.54
CA SER A 20 -15.71 -7.52 -27.17
C SER A 20 -14.76 -7.00 -26.11
N GLN A 21 -13.99 -5.95 -26.39
CA GLN A 21 -13.20 -5.29 -25.36
C GLN A 21 -14.14 -4.89 -24.21
N VAL A 22 -13.87 -5.42 -23.01
CA VAL A 22 -14.62 -5.08 -21.82
C VAL A 22 -14.29 -3.64 -21.46
N ARG A 23 -15.32 -2.81 -21.35
CA ARG A 23 -15.20 -1.44 -20.87
C ARG A 23 -14.87 -1.49 -19.37
N ASN A 24 -13.59 -1.29 -19.02
CA ASN A 24 -13.14 -1.22 -17.63
C ASN A 24 -12.74 0.23 -17.31
N LEU A 25 -13.73 1.02 -16.87
CA LEU A 25 -13.53 2.43 -16.54
C LEU A 25 -13.00 2.67 -15.13
N GLU A 26 -12.64 1.61 -14.40
CA GLU A 26 -12.06 1.75 -13.06
C GLU A 26 -10.79 0.93 -12.92
N THR A 27 -9.88 1.43 -12.08
CA THR A 27 -8.68 0.70 -11.66
C THR A 27 -8.32 1.09 -10.23
N GLU A 28 -7.49 0.28 -9.59
CA GLU A 28 -6.92 0.57 -8.28
C GLU A 28 -5.40 0.51 -8.35
N TYR A 29 -4.73 1.45 -7.70
CA TYR A 29 -3.28 1.43 -7.50
C TYR A 29 -2.97 1.92 -6.10
N LYS A 30 -2.29 1.08 -5.30
CA LYS A 30 -1.84 1.40 -3.94
C LYS A 30 -2.94 2.07 -3.09
N PHE A 31 -4.10 1.40 -3.00
CA PHE A 31 -5.26 1.81 -2.19
C PHE A 31 -5.97 3.09 -2.64
N LYS A 32 -5.68 3.59 -3.85
CA LYS A 32 -6.45 4.65 -4.51
C LYS A 32 -7.28 4.04 -5.63
N ARG A 33 -8.54 4.45 -5.71
CA ARG A 33 -9.42 4.12 -6.83
C ARG A 33 -9.37 5.23 -7.86
N TYR A 34 -9.38 4.86 -9.13
CA TYR A 34 -9.42 5.78 -10.26
C TYR A 34 -10.59 5.44 -11.17
N GLN A 35 -11.18 6.46 -11.78
CA GLN A 35 -12.24 6.29 -12.77
C GLN A 35 -11.97 7.13 -14.02
N LEU A 36 -12.03 6.50 -15.18
CA LEU A 36 -11.97 7.16 -16.48
C LEU A 36 -13.38 7.63 -16.83
N VAL A 37 -13.54 8.94 -16.99
CA VAL A 37 -14.79 9.54 -17.46
C VAL A 37 -14.63 9.97 -18.90
N LEU A 38 -15.47 9.43 -19.77
CA LEU A 38 -15.41 9.62 -21.22
C LEU A 38 -16.12 10.90 -21.70
N ASP A 39 -16.54 11.77 -20.80
CA ASP A 39 -17.15 13.04 -21.18
C ASP A 39 -16.07 13.99 -21.72
N ASN A 40 -16.31 14.52 -22.92
CA ASN A 40 -15.38 15.43 -23.59
C ASN A 40 -15.64 16.88 -23.15
N VAL A 41 -14.91 17.33 -22.14
CA VAL A 41 -15.17 18.58 -21.41
C VAL A 41 -13.91 19.41 -21.18
N SER A 42 -14.09 20.67 -20.80
CA SER A 42 -12.98 21.54 -20.38
C SER A 42 -12.38 21.04 -19.06
N TRP A 43 -11.15 21.48 -18.73
CA TRP A 43 -10.53 21.11 -17.46
C TRP A 43 -11.36 21.53 -16.25
N ALA A 44 -11.92 22.74 -16.26
CA ALA A 44 -12.75 23.26 -15.17
C ALA A 44 -14.06 22.46 -14.99
N ASP A 45 -14.70 22.06 -16.08
CA ASP A 45 -15.88 21.19 -16.06
C ASP A 45 -15.52 19.78 -15.55
N ALA A 46 -14.38 19.24 -15.98
CA ALA A 46 -13.87 17.93 -15.56
C ALA A 46 -13.63 17.91 -14.04
N ARG A 47 -12.97 18.94 -13.51
CA ARG A 47 -12.72 19.09 -12.07
C ARG A 47 -14.02 19.21 -11.28
N THR A 48 -14.95 20.04 -11.75
CA THR A 48 -16.26 20.19 -11.11
C THR A 48 -17.01 18.86 -11.04
N ALA A 49 -16.99 18.08 -12.13
CA ALA A 49 -17.61 16.76 -12.18
C ALA A 49 -16.89 15.73 -11.29
N ALA A 50 -15.55 15.76 -11.24
CA ALA A 50 -14.74 14.90 -10.37
C ALA A 50 -15.09 15.14 -8.88
N GLN A 51 -15.17 16.41 -8.48
CA GLN A 51 -15.56 16.81 -7.12
C GLN A 51 -17.00 16.42 -6.79
N ALA A 52 -17.93 16.57 -7.73
CA ALA A 52 -19.31 16.13 -7.55
C ALA A 52 -19.44 14.61 -7.38
N ALA A 53 -18.49 13.82 -7.93
CA ALA A 53 -18.42 12.38 -7.77
C ALA A 53 -17.74 11.95 -6.44
N GLY A 54 -17.21 12.87 -5.66
CA GLY A 54 -16.49 12.60 -4.41
C GLY A 54 -15.00 12.32 -4.57
N GLY A 55 -14.41 12.68 -5.72
CA GLY A 55 -12.97 12.66 -5.97
C GLY A 55 -12.43 14.04 -6.36
N ASP A 56 -11.26 14.08 -7.01
CA ASP A 56 -10.77 15.25 -7.75
C ASP A 56 -10.01 14.74 -8.99
N LEU A 57 -9.53 15.62 -9.87
CA LEU A 57 -8.71 15.20 -11.01
C LEU A 57 -7.42 14.50 -10.56
N LEU A 58 -7.01 13.48 -11.32
CA LEU A 58 -5.85 12.64 -11.03
C LEU A 58 -4.58 13.42 -10.65
N VAL A 59 -3.95 13.03 -9.54
CA VAL A 59 -2.64 13.53 -9.11
C VAL A 59 -1.62 12.40 -9.20
N ILE A 60 -0.56 12.59 -9.98
CA ILE A 60 0.47 11.57 -10.17
C ILE A 60 1.72 11.92 -9.36
N GLY A 61 2.01 11.12 -8.33
CA GLY A 61 3.11 11.34 -7.40
C GLY A 61 4.32 10.42 -7.61
N SER A 62 4.28 9.49 -8.57
CA SER A 62 5.40 8.57 -8.84
C SER A 62 5.39 7.99 -10.25
N GLU A 63 6.56 7.54 -10.71
CA GLU A 63 6.72 6.81 -11.98
C GLU A 63 5.81 5.58 -12.06
N GLY A 64 5.75 4.78 -10.98
CA GLY A 64 4.90 3.58 -10.94
C GLY A 64 3.40 3.88 -11.05
N GLU A 65 2.94 5.01 -10.50
CA GLU A 65 1.54 5.46 -10.66
C GLU A 65 1.30 5.95 -12.10
N ASN A 66 2.25 6.69 -12.69
CA ASN A 66 2.17 7.13 -14.09
C ASN A 66 2.06 5.94 -15.05
N THR A 67 2.95 4.96 -14.92
CA THR A 67 2.96 3.75 -15.74
C THR A 67 1.67 2.97 -15.57
N HIS A 68 1.20 2.76 -14.34
CA HIS A 68 -0.05 2.04 -14.08
C HIS A 68 -1.25 2.72 -14.75
N ILE A 69 -1.38 4.04 -14.60
CA ILE A 69 -2.47 4.81 -15.21
C ILE A 69 -2.38 4.75 -16.73
N TYR A 70 -1.20 5.00 -17.31
CA TYR A 70 -1.00 4.96 -18.76
C TYR A 70 -1.33 3.58 -19.36
N ASP A 71 -0.83 2.50 -18.77
CA ASP A 71 -1.09 1.13 -19.21
C ASP A 71 -2.58 0.82 -19.16
N TRP A 72 -3.25 1.20 -18.07
CA TRP A 72 -4.70 1.05 -17.94
C TRP A 72 -5.46 1.87 -18.97
N LEU A 73 -5.15 3.16 -19.17
CA LEU A 73 -5.78 4.01 -20.18
C LEU A 73 -5.57 3.45 -21.60
N THR A 74 -4.40 2.87 -21.88
CA THR A 74 -4.10 2.20 -23.16
C THR A 74 -5.06 1.04 -23.43
N THR A 75 -5.44 0.27 -22.40
CA THR A 75 -6.47 -0.78 -22.55
C THR A 75 -7.84 -0.22 -22.93
N GLN A 76 -8.08 1.06 -22.65
CA GLN A 76 -9.33 1.78 -22.94
C GLN A 76 -9.23 2.73 -24.15
N LEU A 77 -8.11 2.72 -24.88
CA LEU A 77 -7.80 3.70 -25.94
C LEU A 77 -8.88 3.77 -27.04
N SER A 78 -9.52 2.65 -27.36
CA SER A 78 -10.63 2.60 -28.33
C SER A 78 -11.83 3.44 -27.89
N PHE A 79 -12.17 3.41 -26.60
CA PHE A 79 -13.24 4.22 -26.02
C PHE A 79 -12.84 5.69 -25.86
N ILE A 80 -11.58 5.95 -25.54
CA ILE A 80 -11.05 7.33 -25.50
C ILE A 80 -11.16 7.95 -26.88
N ARG A 81 -10.66 7.28 -27.94
CA ARG A 81 -10.74 7.71 -29.34
C ARG A 81 -12.17 7.90 -29.85
N SER A 82 -13.14 7.18 -29.30
CA SER A 82 -14.55 7.37 -29.68
C SER A 82 -15.20 8.60 -29.02
N SER A 83 -14.58 9.14 -27.97
CA SER A 83 -15.18 10.16 -27.11
C SER A 83 -14.50 11.52 -27.24
N THR A 84 -13.22 11.56 -27.62
CA THR A 84 -12.45 12.79 -27.84
C THR A 84 -11.76 12.79 -29.22
N SER A 85 -11.21 13.93 -29.61
CA SER A 85 -10.44 14.13 -30.84
C SER A 85 -9.08 14.76 -30.52
N GLY A 86 -8.18 14.77 -31.51
CA GLY A 86 -6.87 15.41 -31.38
C GLY A 86 -6.96 16.87 -30.92
N VAL A 87 -6.17 17.25 -29.93
CA VAL A 87 -6.13 18.60 -29.36
C VAL A 87 -5.12 19.45 -30.12
N SER A 88 -5.61 20.38 -30.95
CA SER A 88 -4.75 21.12 -31.89
C SER A 88 -3.66 22.00 -31.26
N ASN A 89 -3.90 22.58 -30.08
CA ASN A 89 -2.88 23.36 -29.35
C ASN A 89 -1.84 22.46 -28.64
N GLY A 90 -2.16 21.19 -28.38
CA GLY A 90 -1.21 20.17 -27.91
C GLY A 90 -0.63 19.31 -29.04
N GLY A 91 -0.32 19.89 -30.20
CA GLY A 91 0.28 19.13 -31.32
C GLY A 91 -0.64 18.10 -32.01
N GLY A 92 -1.95 18.14 -31.74
CA GLY A 92 -2.98 17.33 -32.41
C GLY A 92 -3.15 15.91 -31.88
N ALA A 93 -2.46 15.53 -30.81
CA ALA A 93 -2.58 14.20 -30.20
C ALA A 93 -3.85 14.08 -29.34
N ILE A 94 -4.18 12.85 -28.96
CA ILE A 94 -5.25 12.54 -28.02
C ILE A 94 -4.72 12.62 -26.59
N TYR A 95 -5.46 13.30 -25.73
CA TYR A 95 -5.05 13.55 -24.34
C TYR A 95 -6.09 13.08 -23.33
N VAL A 96 -5.69 12.92 -22.08
CA VAL A 96 -6.56 12.73 -20.92
C VAL A 96 -6.19 13.76 -19.86
N TRP A 97 -7.16 14.53 -19.37
CA TRP A 97 -6.90 15.55 -18.35
C TRP A 97 -6.32 14.97 -17.07
N LEU A 98 -5.32 15.65 -16.54
CA LEU A 98 -4.76 15.45 -15.20
C LEU A 98 -5.17 16.61 -14.30
N GLY A 99 -4.95 16.46 -12.99
CA GLY A 99 -5.19 17.51 -12.01
C GLY A 99 -4.07 18.54 -11.89
N ALA A 100 -3.27 18.78 -12.93
CA ALA A 100 -2.18 19.76 -12.90
C ALA A 100 -2.59 21.06 -13.58
N SER A 101 -2.22 22.20 -13.00
CA SER A 101 -2.39 23.53 -13.59
C SER A 101 -1.39 24.52 -13.04
N ASP A 102 -1.08 25.56 -13.81
CA ASP A 102 -0.34 26.75 -13.37
C ASP A 102 -1.17 28.04 -13.56
N GLU A 103 -2.48 27.92 -13.76
CA GLU A 103 -3.44 29.04 -13.93
C GLU A 103 -3.35 30.15 -12.85
N ASP A 104 -2.90 29.80 -11.64
CA ASP A 104 -2.69 30.75 -10.54
C ASP A 104 -1.49 31.67 -10.82
N GLN A 105 -0.43 31.12 -11.41
CA GLN A 105 0.82 31.80 -11.72
C GLN A 105 1.59 30.99 -12.78
N GLU A 106 1.74 31.58 -13.96
CA GLU A 106 2.54 31.04 -15.07
C GLU A 106 3.89 30.44 -14.62
N GLY A 107 4.16 29.21 -15.06
CA GLY A 107 5.35 28.44 -14.74
C GLY A 107 5.38 27.89 -13.31
N LYS A 108 4.31 28.00 -12.52
CA LYS A 108 4.17 27.43 -11.17
C LYS A 108 3.10 26.35 -11.14
N TRP A 109 3.52 25.14 -11.48
CA TRP A 109 2.63 24.00 -11.63
C TRP A 109 2.28 23.37 -10.29
N LYS A 110 0.97 23.25 -10.08
CA LYS A 110 0.36 22.74 -8.86
C LYS A 110 -0.65 21.66 -9.18
N TRP A 111 -0.72 20.65 -8.32
CA TRP A 111 -1.79 19.68 -8.35
C TRP A 111 -3.07 20.24 -7.73
N VAL A 112 -4.23 19.74 -8.13
CA VAL A 112 -5.55 20.11 -7.57
C VAL A 112 -5.64 19.96 -6.03
N ASN A 113 -4.75 19.15 -5.43
CA ASN A 113 -4.63 18.98 -3.98
C ASN A 113 -3.80 20.08 -3.27
N GLY A 114 -3.32 21.07 -4.01
CA GLY A 114 -2.57 22.21 -3.48
C GLY A 114 -1.05 22.05 -3.47
N VAL A 115 -0.51 20.91 -3.92
CA VAL A 115 0.93 20.63 -3.89
C VAL A 115 1.63 21.18 -5.14
N ASP A 116 2.56 22.11 -4.93
CA ASP A 116 3.49 22.55 -5.98
C ASP A 116 4.44 21.40 -6.34
N PHE A 117 4.63 21.14 -7.64
CA PHE A 117 5.47 20.01 -8.09
C PHE A 117 6.47 20.36 -9.18
N TYR A 118 6.27 21.45 -9.94
CA TYR A 118 7.17 21.84 -11.01
C TYR A 118 7.23 23.35 -11.18
N ASP A 119 8.44 23.87 -11.41
CA ASP A 119 8.77 25.28 -11.54
C ASP A 119 9.47 25.55 -12.87
N GLY A 120 8.91 26.44 -13.69
CA GLY A 120 9.43 26.91 -14.96
C GLY A 120 8.85 26.19 -16.18
N ASP A 121 9.36 26.57 -17.36
CA ASP A 121 8.85 26.14 -18.66
C ASP A 121 9.94 25.40 -19.46
N GLY A 122 9.48 24.42 -20.22
CA GLY A 122 10.23 23.57 -21.12
C GLY A 122 11.56 23.11 -20.54
N ALA A 123 12.63 23.27 -21.32
CA ALA A 123 13.96 22.78 -20.94
C ALA A 123 14.58 23.49 -19.71
N SER A 124 13.98 24.58 -19.24
CA SER A 124 14.45 25.33 -18.07
C SER A 124 13.70 24.98 -16.78
N GLY A 125 12.61 24.24 -16.89
CA GLY A 125 11.80 23.85 -15.74
C GLY A 125 12.45 22.77 -14.87
N SER A 126 12.00 22.67 -13.64
CA SER A 126 12.55 21.73 -12.65
C SER A 126 11.52 21.31 -11.61
N ALA A 127 11.69 20.10 -11.07
CA ALA A 127 10.85 19.59 -10.01
C ALA A 127 11.01 20.38 -8.70
N VAL A 128 9.89 20.74 -8.07
CA VAL A 128 9.86 21.31 -6.72
C VAL A 128 10.05 20.19 -5.71
N SER A 129 10.99 20.32 -4.77
CA SER A 129 11.21 19.34 -3.68
C SER A 129 11.38 17.88 -4.14
N SER A 130 12.00 17.67 -5.31
CA SER A 130 12.19 16.35 -5.94
C SER A 130 10.89 15.61 -6.23
N GLN A 131 9.78 16.32 -6.39
CA GLN A 131 8.51 15.73 -6.78
C GLN A 131 8.60 15.10 -8.17
N TYR A 132 7.82 14.05 -8.38
CA TYR A 132 7.74 13.37 -9.67
C TYR A 132 7.10 14.29 -10.72
N ASN A 133 7.65 14.28 -11.94
CA ASN A 133 7.06 14.88 -13.12
C ASN A 133 7.39 14.03 -14.35
N ASN A 134 6.53 14.08 -15.38
CA ASN A 134 6.72 13.35 -16.62
C ASN A 134 6.37 14.21 -17.84
N TRP A 135 6.76 15.49 -17.81
CA TRP A 135 6.59 16.39 -18.96
C TRP A 135 7.30 15.85 -20.20
N GLY A 136 6.64 15.94 -21.35
CA GLY A 136 7.22 15.48 -22.62
C GLY A 136 8.51 16.22 -22.94
N SER A 137 9.52 15.49 -23.42
CA SER A 137 10.76 16.12 -23.89
C SER A 137 11.40 15.32 -25.01
N GLY A 138 11.57 15.96 -26.15
CA GLY A 138 12.06 15.34 -27.38
C GLY A 138 12.85 16.28 -28.29
N PRO A 139 13.23 15.82 -29.50
CA PRO A 139 14.05 16.61 -30.41
C PRO A 139 13.46 17.96 -30.84
N LEU A 140 12.13 18.14 -30.73
CA LEU A 140 11.45 19.37 -31.12
C LEU A 140 11.23 20.37 -29.97
N GLY A 141 11.46 19.97 -28.71
CA GLY A 141 11.20 20.82 -27.56
C GLY A 141 10.98 20.03 -26.28
N SER A 142 10.60 20.74 -25.22
CA SER A 142 10.23 20.17 -23.92
C SER A 142 9.01 20.92 -23.41
N GLU A 143 8.09 20.19 -22.79
CA GLU A 143 6.93 20.70 -22.06
C GLU A 143 7.31 21.04 -20.61
N PRO A 144 6.54 21.91 -19.91
CA PRO A 144 5.42 22.70 -20.44
C PRO A 144 5.94 23.89 -21.25
N ASP A 145 5.46 24.10 -22.48
CA ASP A 145 6.03 25.11 -23.40
C ASP A 145 5.18 26.37 -23.60
N ASN A 146 3.98 26.42 -22.98
CA ASN A 146 3.01 27.50 -23.04
C ASN A 146 2.71 27.98 -24.49
N ASN A 147 2.70 27.05 -25.43
CA ASN A 147 2.57 27.34 -26.86
C ASN A 147 1.12 27.54 -27.33
N GLY A 148 0.66 28.80 -27.31
CA GLY A 148 -0.62 29.14 -27.93
C GLY A 148 -1.09 30.57 -27.73
N VAL A 149 -2.17 30.93 -28.44
CA VAL A 149 -2.87 32.20 -28.18
C VAL A 149 -3.75 32.03 -26.95
N GLY A 150 -3.40 32.72 -25.87
CA GLY A 150 -4.16 32.70 -24.62
C GLY A 150 -3.63 31.74 -23.54
N GLY A 151 -2.46 31.13 -23.77
CA GLY A 151 -1.76 30.28 -22.80
C GLY A 151 -2.20 28.81 -22.78
N GLN A 152 -1.36 27.95 -22.24
CA GLN A 152 -1.61 26.53 -21.97
C GLN A 152 -1.37 26.26 -20.49
N ASP A 153 -2.44 26.34 -19.70
CA ASP A 153 -2.27 26.38 -18.24
C ASP A 153 -2.70 25.09 -17.52
N TYR A 154 -2.96 24.00 -18.27
CA TYR A 154 -3.57 22.77 -17.75
C TYR A 154 -2.92 21.51 -18.29
N GLY A 155 -2.50 20.62 -17.39
CA GLY A 155 -1.76 19.40 -17.72
C GLY A 155 -2.66 18.26 -18.18
N ALA A 156 -2.22 17.53 -19.20
CA ALA A 156 -2.87 16.35 -19.72
C ALA A 156 -1.85 15.26 -20.12
N MET A 157 -2.21 14.00 -19.94
CA MET A 157 -1.40 12.87 -20.38
C MET A 157 -1.67 12.58 -21.86
N GLY A 158 -0.61 12.54 -22.68
CA GLY A 158 -0.70 12.14 -24.08
C GLY A 158 -0.94 10.64 -24.22
N MET A 159 -1.92 10.26 -25.03
CA MET A 159 -2.20 8.86 -25.38
C MET A 159 -1.53 8.43 -26.70
N GLU A 160 -0.89 9.38 -27.37
CA GLU A 160 -0.21 9.28 -28.67
C GLU A 160 0.99 10.21 -28.65
N ALA A 161 2.02 9.96 -29.46
CA ALA A 161 3.14 10.89 -29.60
C ALA A 161 2.67 12.22 -30.20
N TRP A 162 3.28 13.33 -29.76
CA TRP A 162 2.98 14.66 -30.26
C TRP A 162 4.26 15.44 -30.61
N PRO A 163 4.18 16.37 -31.58
CA PRO A 163 3.04 16.63 -32.45
C PRO A 163 2.81 15.48 -33.46
N THR A 164 1.56 15.26 -33.88
CA THR A 164 1.15 14.09 -34.70
C THR A 164 1.75 14.05 -36.11
N PHE A 165 2.36 15.14 -36.57
CA PHE A 165 3.11 15.16 -37.83
C PHE A 165 4.53 14.60 -37.70
N ALA A 166 5.07 14.50 -36.48
CA ALA A 166 6.39 13.96 -36.21
C ALA A 166 6.32 12.43 -36.11
N ALA A 167 7.39 11.75 -36.54
CA ALA A 167 7.53 10.33 -36.28
C ALA A 167 7.77 10.07 -34.78
N ALA A 168 7.41 8.88 -34.30
CA ALA A 168 7.71 8.48 -32.92
C ALA A 168 9.21 8.64 -32.60
N GLY A 169 9.50 9.18 -31.42
CA GLY A 169 10.84 9.55 -30.95
C GLY A 169 11.42 10.80 -31.61
N GLN A 170 10.69 11.47 -32.51
CA GLN A 170 11.13 12.67 -33.21
C GLN A 170 10.27 13.90 -32.87
N GLY A 171 9.31 13.75 -31.95
CA GLY A 171 8.38 14.79 -31.52
C GLY A 171 8.87 15.61 -30.32
N ILE A 172 7.91 16.17 -29.59
CA ILE A 172 8.10 16.81 -28.28
C ILE A 172 7.83 15.80 -27.16
N GLY A 173 6.82 14.94 -27.30
CA GLY A 173 6.53 13.92 -26.29
C GLY A 173 5.94 12.63 -26.84
N GLU A 174 5.99 11.61 -25.98
CA GLU A 174 5.60 10.23 -26.23
C GLU A 174 4.36 9.83 -25.39
N PRO A 175 3.65 8.76 -25.78
CA PRO A 175 2.52 8.26 -25.01
C PRO A 175 2.87 8.01 -23.53
N GLY A 176 2.05 8.52 -22.61
CA GLY A 176 2.25 8.44 -21.16
C GLY A 176 2.99 9.63 -20.54
N GLU A 177 3.60 10.49 -21.37
CA GLU A 177 4.16 11.78 -20.96
C GLU A 177 3.07 12.87 -20.91
N TRP A 178 3.40 14.01 -20.32
CA TRP A 178 2.48 15.11 -20.05
C TRP A 178 2.72 16.30 -20.96
N ASN A 179 1.64 16.99 -21.33
CA ASN A 179 1.64 18.22 -22.08
C ASN A 179 0.72 19.24 -21.39
N ASP A 180 1.08 20.51 -21.39
CA ASP A 180 0.20 21.62 -21.05
C ASP A 180 -0.68 21.96 -22.25
N ILE A 181 -1.99 22.08 -22.04
CA ILE A 181 -2.94 22.40 -23.11
C ILE A 181 -3.94 23.46 -22.65
N ALA A 182 -4.44 24.25 -23.61
CA ALA A 182 -5.21 25.45 -23.29
C ALA A 182 -6.53 25.15 -22.57
N ALA A 183 -7.00 26.09 -21.74
CA ALA A 183 -8.28 26.04 -21.03
C ALA A 183 -9.49 25.70 -21.93
N THR A 184 -9.43 26.15 -23.19
CA THR A 184 -10.48 25.95 -24.19
C THR A 184 -10.51 24.55 -24.78
N SER A 185 -9.46 23.76 -24.56
CA SER A 185 -9.40 22.37 -25.02
C SER A 185 -10.47 21.54 -24.34
N ARG A 186 -10.88 20.46 -25.01
CA ARG A 186 -11.84 19.51 -24.46
C ARG A 186 -11.28 18.12 -24.63
N THR A 187 -11.28 17.34 -23.56
CA THR A 187 -10.97 15.92 -23.62
C THR A 187 -11.59 15.15 -22.44
N VAL A 188 -11.36 13.85 -22.41
CA VAL A 188 -11.75 12.94 -21.32
C VAL A 188 -10.83 13.11 -20.11
N TYR A 189 -11.20 12.58 -18.94
CA TYR A 189 -10.45 12.82 -17.71
C TYR A 189 -10.45 11.61 -16.76
N VAL A 190 -9.47 11.58 -15.86
CA VAL A 190 -9.42 10.58 -14.78
C VAL A 190 -9.72 11.26 -13.44
N ILE A 191 -10.68 10.70 -12.72
CA ILE A 191 -10.96 11.03 -11.33
C ILE A 191 -10.08 10.15 -10.45
N GLU A 192 -9.35 10.75 -9.52
CA GLU A 192 -8.77 10.06 -8.37
C GLU A 192 -9.72 10.23 -7.18
N PHE A 193 -10.06 9.11 -6.53
CA PHE A 193 -10.87 9.13 -5.32
C PHE A 193 -9.98 9.04 -4.08
N PRO A 194 -10.41 9.65 -2.96
CA PRO A 194 -9.85 9.34 -1.66
C PRO A 194 -9.82 7.82 -1.44
N ARG A 195 -8.83 7.36 -0.68
CA ARG A 195 -8.76 5.95 -0.28
C ARG A 195 -10.08 5.55 0.39
N ASP A 196 -10.66 4.44 -0.06
CA ASP A 196 -11.80 3.84 0.61
C ASP A 196 -11.33 3.16 1.91
N THR A 197 -11.75 3.70 3.05
CA THR A 197 -11.44 3.16 4.38
C THR A 197 -12.59 2.31 4.94
N THR A 198 -13.63 2.02 4.17
CA THR A 198 -14.83 1.31 4.66
C THR A 198 -14.50 -0.09 5.18
N ASN A 199 -13.49 -0.74 4.59
CA ASN A 199 -13.02 -2.06 4.98
C ASN A 199 -11.73 -2.03 5.81
N ASP A 200 -11.29 -0.85 6.25
CA ASP A 200 -10.10 -0.74 7.08
C ASP A 200 -10.30 -1.46 8.42
N VAL A 201 -9.21 -2.07 8.89
CA VAL A 201 -9.13 -2.50 10.28
C VAL A 201 -8.79 -1.28 11.12
N VAL A 202 -9.53 -1.07 12.21
CA VAL A 202 -9.32 0.04 13.13
C VAL A 202 -8.62 -0.49 14.37
N LEU A 203 -7.46 0.07 14.69
CA LEU A 203 -6.73 -0.16 15.94
C LEU A 203 -6.88 1.07 16.84
N SER A 204 -7.46 0.88 18.02
CA SER A 204 -7.78 1.97 18.95
C SER A 204 -8.03 1.47 20.39
N PRO A 205 -7.66 2.25 21.43
CA PRO A 205 -6.86 3.48 21.35
C PRO A 205 -5.37 3.18 21.13
N VAL A 206 -4.68 4.10 20.44
CA VAL A 206 -3.21 4.15 20.32
C VAL A 206 -2.72 5.36 21.08
N PHE A 207 -1.72 5.21 21.96
CA PHE A 207 -1.20 6.33 22.73
C PHE A 207 -0.32 7.24 21.86
N ALA A 208 -0.64 8.53 21.84
CA ALA A 208 0.15 9.53 21.16
C ALA A 208 1.51 9.71 21.83
N GLU A 209 2.49 10.26 21.10
CA GLU A 209 3.85 10.51 21.61
C GLU A 209 3.85 11.36 22.90
N SER A 210 2.92 12.31 23.00
CA SER A 210 2.79 13.24 24.12
C SER A 210 2.22 12.63 25.41
N SER A 211 1.63 11.44 25.35
CA SER A 211 0.83 10.87 26.45
C SER A 211 1.67 10.37 27.64
N GLY A 212 2.99 10.28 27.51
CA GLY A 212 3.89 9.65 28.49
C GLY A 212 3.84 8.11 28.49
N THR A 213 2.87 7.50 27.80
CA THR A 213 2.81 6.05 27.52
C THR A 213 3.21 5.84 26.07
N GLN A 214 4.03 4.81 25.79
CA GLN A 214 4.60 4.65 24.44
C GLN A 214 3.92 3.50 23.70
N SER A 215 3.22 3.83 22.63
CA SER A 215 2.70 2.85 21.68
C SER A 215 3.74 2.47 20.62
N TYR A 216 3.82 1.17 20.35
CA TYR A 216 4.57 0.58 19.25
C TYR A 216 3.62 -0.23 18.37
N ILE A 217 3.64 0.05 17.08
CA ILE A 217 2.89 -0.67 16.06
C ILE A 217 3.83 -1.65 15.38
N ARG A 218 3.56 -2.93 15.52
CA ARG A 218 4.27 -4.01 14.83
C ARG A 218 3.48 -4.39 13.59
N ILE A 219 4.11 -4.29 12.41
CA ILE A 219 3.53 -4.66 11.13
C ILE A 219 4.23 -5.92 10.66
N ILE A 220 3.46 -6.98 10.42
CA ILE A 220 3.95 -8.33 10.17
C ILE A 220 3.53 -8.75 8.78
N ASN A 221 4.49 -8.90 7.88
CA ASN A 221 4.30 -9.48 6.55
C ASN A 221 4.87 -10.90 6.53
N PRO A 222 4.03 -11.93 6.69
CA PRO A 222 4.46 -13.33 6.65
C PRO A 222 4.55 -13.88 5.22
N THR A 223 4.33 -13.05 4.19
CA THR A 223 4.29 -13.51 2.80
C THR A 223 5.68 -13.48 2.18
N ASN A 224 5.81 -14.15 1.04
CA ASN A 224 7.06 -14.23 0.28
C ASN A 224 7.27 -13.03 -0.67
N SER A 225 6.39 -12.02 -0.62
CA SER A 225 6.48 -10.81 -1.42
C SER A 225 6.52 -9.59 -0.53
N ASN A 226 7.32 -8.60 -0.93
CA ASN A 226 7.21 -7.26 -0.36
C ASN A 226 5.80 -6.74 -0.61
N GLY A 227 5.32 -5.90 0.30
CA GLY A 227 4.02 -5.27 0.15
C GLY A 227 4.02 -3.87 0.76
N GLU A 228 2.86 -3.25 0.75
CA GLU A 228 2.61 -1.92 1.28
C GLU A 228 1.51 -1.97 2.33
N PHE A 229 1.69 -1.19 3.39
CA PHE A 229 0.74 -0.98 4.46
C PHE A 229 0.32 0.48 4.44
N ALA A 230 -0.99 0.74 4.37
CA ALA A 230 -1.54 2.08 4.33
C ALA A 230 -2.35 2.37 5.58
N MET A 231 -2.17 3.54 6.18
CA MET A 231 -2.90 3.97 7.38
C MET A 231 -3.47 5.38 7.27
N LYS A 232 -4.66 5.57 7.82
CA LYS A 232 -5.28 6.84 8.16
C LYS A 232 -5.23 7.01 9.67
N ILE A 233 -4.87 8.20 10.13
CA ILE A 233 -4.69 8.50 11.55
C ILE A 233 -5.60 9.65 11.94
N VAL A 234 -6.40 9.43 12.97
CA VAL A 234 -7.37 10.36 13.54
C VAL A 234 -7.12 10.47 15.03
N ASP A 235 -7.25 11.67 15.59
CA ASP A 235 -7.18 11.84 17.04
C ASP A 235 -8.50 11.49 17.74
N SER A 236 -8.51 11.51 19.07
CA SER A 236 -9.69 11.19 19.87
C SER A 236 -10.87 12.17 19.72
N SER A 237 -10.65 13.35 19.10
CA SER A 237 -11.73 14.29 18.76
C SER A 237 -12.37 14.01 17.39
N GLY A 238 -11.77 13.10 16.61
CA GLY A 238 -12.14 12.81 15.23
C GLY A 238 -11.41 13.69 14.21
N SER A 239 -10.44 14.52 14.62
CA SER A 239 -9.65 15.33 13.71
C SER A 239 -8.67 14.43 12.95
N VAL A 240 -8.69 14.52 11.61
CA VAL A 240 -7.78 13.76 10.76
C VAL A 240 -6.38 14.36 10.88
N LEU A 241 -5.44 13.59 11.41
CA LEU A 241 -4.03 13.99 11.48
C LEU A 241 -3.28 13.61 10.22
N ARG A 242 -3.71 12.52 9.57
CA ARG A 242 -3.18 12.08 8.29
C ARG A 242 -4.20 11.23 7.54
N GLU A 243 -4.55 11.66 6.33
CA GLU A 243 -5.51 10.92 5.49
C GLU A 243 -4.91 9.63 4.95
N ILE A 244 -3.63 9.66 4.56
CA ILE A 244 -2.89 8.48 4.12
C ILE A 244 -1.40 8.56 4.49
N CYS A 245 -0.90 7.49 5.10
CA CYS A 245 0.52 7.19 5.24
C CYS A 245 0.78 5.78 4.72
N ARG A 246 1.78 5.64 3.85
CA ARG A 246 2.15 4.37 3.22
C ARG A 246 3.52 3.93 3.71
N LEU A 247 3.64 2.66 4.04
CA LEU A 247 4.88 2.05 4.49
C LEU A 247 5.14 0.79 3.67
N GLY A 248 6.32 0.71 3.06
CA GLY A 248 6.80 -0.55 2.47
C GLY A 248 7.13 -1.56 3.56
N VAL A 249 6.72 -2.81 3.37
CA VAL A 249 6.95 -3.90 4.33
C VAL A 249 7.57 -5.08 3.58
N ASN A 250 8.80 -5.42 3.95
CA ASN A 250 9.54 -6.50 3.32
C ASN A 250 8.87 -7.87 3.59
N ALA A 251 9.01 -8.78 2.64
CA ALA A 251 8.59 -10.17 2.77
C ALA A 251 9.18 -10.83 4.03
N ASN A 252 8.40 -11.68 4.70
CA ASN A 252 8.82 -12.46 5.87
C ASN A 252 9.42 -11.64 7.03
N THR A 253 8.94 -10.41 7.24
CA THR A 253 9.42 -9.54 8.33
C THR A 253 8.32 -9.15 9.31
N ALA A 254 8.73 -8.79 10.53
CA ALA A 254 7.90 -8.27 11.61
C ALA A 254 8.54 -7.01 12.22
N GLY A 255 8.37 -5.88 11.53
CA GLY A 255 8.93 -4.58 11.93
C GLY A 255 8.14 -3.95 13.08
N GLN A 256 8.84 -3.23 13.97
CA GLN A 256 8.24 -2.47 15.07
C GLN A 256 8.49 -0.97 14.87
N LEU A 257 7.43 -0.18 14.90
CA LEU A 257 7.47 1.27 14.73
C LEU A 257 6.96 1.96 15.98
N SER A 258 7.71 2.94 16.49
CA SER A 258 7.22 3.82 17.54
C SER A 258 6.26 4.87 16.96
N MET A 259 5.38 5.42 17.79
CA MET A 259 4.55 6.56 17.35
C MET A 259 5.37 7.80 16.96
N ARG A 260 6.59 7.97 17.49
CA ARG A 260 7.54 9.00 17.04
C ARG A 260 7.94 8.78 15.57
N THR A 261 8.32 7.54 15.24
CA THR A 261 8.74 7.16 13.89
C THR A 261 7.59 7.31 12.88
N ILE A 262 6.39 6.90 13.28
CA ILE A 262 5.17 7.12 12.48
C ILE A 262 4.90 8.63 12.35
N GLY A 263 5.00 9.39 13.44
CA GLY A 263 4.83 10.83 13.49
C GLY A 263 5.66 11.57 12.44
N SER A 264 6.98 11.34 12.46
CA SER A 264 7.92 11.96 11.53
C SER A 264 7.82 11.41 10.12
N GLY A 265 7.72 10.08 9.95
CA GLY A 265 7.71 9.43 8.64
C GLY A 265 6.42 9.66 7.86
N CYS A 266 5.31 9.84 8.57
CA CYS A 266 3.99 10.11 8.00
C CYS A 266 3.63 11.60 8.00
N ALA A 267 4.49 12.50 8.51
CA ALA A 267 4.21 13.93 8.64
C ALA A 267 2.79 14.21 9.19
N LEU A 268 2.50 13.71 10.39
CA LEU A 268 1.19 13.91 11.03
C LEU A 268 0.97 15.38 11.36
N ALA A 269 -0.27 15.86 11.18
CA ALA A 269 -0.66 17.17 11.70
C ALA A 269 -0.57 17.20 13.23
N GLU A 270 -0.34 18.39 13.79
CA GLU A 270 -0.26 18.59 15.24
C GLU A 270 -1.59 18.25 15.91
N SER A 271 -1.52 17.60 17.08
CA SER A 271 -2.66 17.34 17.95
C SER A 271 -2.22 17.34 19.41
N SER A 272 -3.10 17.81 20.30
CA SER A 272 -2.91 17.74 21.75
C SER A 272 -3.57 16.52 22.39
N ALA A 273 -4.10 15.59 21.59
CA ALA A 273 -4.76 14.40 22.10
C ALA A 273 -3.75 13.37 22.64
N ASP A 274 -4.07 12.73 23.76
CA ASP A 274 -3.25 11.66 24.32
C ASP A 274 -3.45 10.32 23.61
N THR A 275 -4.54 10.17 22.87
CA THR A 275 -4.88 8.93 22.17
C THR A 275 -5.36 9.19 20.75
N LEU A 276 -5.05 8.25 19.87
CA LEU A 276 -5.34 8.24 18.45
C LEU A 276 -6.09 6.95 18.07
N SER A 277 -6.67 6.95 16.88
CA SER A 277 -7.14 5.75 16.18
C SER A 277 -6.42 5.63 14.85
N ILE A 278 -6.03 4.40 14.51
CA ILE A 278 -5.38 4.09 13.24
C ILE A 278 -6.31 3.16 12.45
N SER A 279 -6.83 3.65 11.33
CA SER A 279 -7.52 2.82 10.33
C SER A 279 -6.52 2.41 9.27
N TYR A 280 -6.43 1.12 8.95
CA TYR A 280 -5.40 0.63 8.05
C TYR A 280 -5.84 -0.55 7.18
N THR A 281 -5.06 -0.78 6.13
CA THR A 281 -5.15 -1.92 5.22
C THR A 281 -3.77 -2.25 4.65
N SER A 282 -3.62 -3.42 4.03
CA SER A 282 -2.42 -3.82 3.30
C SER A 282 -2.74 -4.56 2.01
N ASP A 283 -1.80 -4.57 1.07
CA ASP A 283 -1.88 -5.34 -0.17
C ASP A 283 -1.45 -6.81 0.01
N PHE A 284 -0.89 -7.15 1.18
CA PHE A 284 -0.54 -8.51 1.59
C PHE A 284 -1.48 -9.04 2.69
N ASP A 285 -1.57 -10.37 2.82
CA ASP A 285 -2.23 -11.03 3.95
C ASP A 285 -1.27 -11.13 5.14
N GLY A 286 -1.40 -10.20 6.09
CA GLY A 286 -0.52 -10.11 7.26
C GLY A 286 -1.25 -9.71 8.52
N TYR A 287 -0.49 -9.15 9.46
CA TYR A 287 -0.97 -8.89 10.81
C TYR A 287 -0.41 -7.60 11.38
N VAL A 288 -1.15 -7.04 12.35
CA VAL A 288 -0.70 -5.89 13.14
C VAL A 288 -0.79 -6.27 14.62
N GLN A 289 0.25 -5.94 15.37
CA GLN A 289 0.26 -6.02 16.83
C GLN A 289 0.52 -4.64 17.43
N HIS A 290 -0.25 -4.27 18.44
CA HIS A 290 -0.04 -3.05 19.19
C HIS A 290 0.55 -3.39 20.56
N VAL A 291 1.74 -2.87 20.84
CA VAL A 291 2.42 -3.03 22.12
C VAL A 291 2.54 -1.68 22.80
N VAL A 292 2.20 -1.64 24.07
CA VAL A 292 2.28 -0.44 24.90
C VAL A 292 3.38 -0.63 25.94
N TRP A 293 4.30 0.32 26.01
CA TRP A 293 5.26 0.45 27.09
C TRP A 293 4.76 1.50 28.09
N ASN A 294 4.55 1.08 29.34
CA ASN A 294 4.25 1.95 30.45
C ASN A 294 5.52 2.23 31.26
N PRO A 295 6.16 3.42 31.10
CA PRO A 295 7.40 3.73 31.79
C PRO A 295 7.24 3.88 33.30
N SER A 296 6.06 4.25 33.81
CA SER A 296 5.85 4.37 35.26
C SER A 296 5.69 3.01 35.93
N GLY A 297 5.09 2.06 35.22
CA GLY A 297 4.84 0.71 35.72
C GLY A 297 5.97 -0.28 35.44
N GLY A 298 6.88 0.03 34.52
CA GLY A 298 7.94 -0.89 34.14
C GLY A 298 7.43 -2.09 33.32
N SER A 299 6.33 -1.94 32.58
CA SER A 299 5.66 -3.07 31.91
C SER A 299 5.34 -2.83 30.43
N LEU A 300 5.58 -3.84 29.62
CA LEU A 300 5.07 -4.01 28.27
C LEU A 300 3.71 -4.71 28.31
N THR A 301 2.76 -4.23 27.51
CA THR A 301 1.43 -4.82 27.39
C THR A 301 1.02 -4.97 25.93
N ASN A 302 0.44 -6.12 25.58
CA ASN A 302 -0.22 -6.29 24.29
C ASN A 302 -1.59 -5.59 24.32
N PHE A 303 -1.76 -4.59 23.48
CA PHE A 303 -2.93 -3.72 23.42
C PHE A 303 -3.59 -3.78 22.02
N SER A 304 -3.53 -4.95 21.39
CA SER A 304 -4.08 -5.23 20.05
C SER A 304 -5.61 -5.30 20.06
N VAL A 305 -6.26 -4.16 20.35
CA VAL A 305 -7.71 -3.98 20.32
C VAL A 305 -8.11 -3.41 18.97
N CYS A 306 -8.84 -4.20 18.19
CA CYS A 306 -9.19 -3.83 16.82
C CYS A 306 -10.52 -4.38 16.33
N SER A 307 -11.03 -3.77 15.24
CA SER A 307 -12.28 -4.19 14.60
C SER A 307 -12.22 -5.58 13.96
N LYS A 308 -11.02 -6.10 13.69
CA LYS A 308 -10.80 -7.43 13.08
C LYS A 308 -9.61 -8.15 13.70
N SER A 309 -9.88 -9.02 14.67
CA SER A 309 -8.87 -9.87 15.29
C SER A 309 -8.31 -10.89 14.28
N ALA A 310 -7.02 -11.16 14.37
CA ALA A 310 -6.39 -12.25 13.64
C ALA A 310 -6.81 -13.61 14.18
N LEU A 311 -6.87 -14.62 13.32
CA LEU A 311 -6.92 -16.00 13.77
C LEU A 311 -5.57 -16.38 14.42
N SER A 312 -5.61 -17.32 15.36
CA SER A 312 -4.39 -17.85 15.98
C SER A 312 -3.51 -18.46 14.90
N ALA A 313 -2.40 -17.79 14.59
CA ALA A 313 -1.48 -18.27 13.59
C ALA A 313 -0.57 -19.37 14.17
N ASN A 314 -0.13 -20.29 13.32
CA ASN A 314 0.87 -21.33 13.63
C ASN A 314 2.29 -20.76 13.77
N TYR A 315 2.41 -19.47 14.04
CA TYR A 315 3.66 -18.76 14.19
C TYR A 315 3.51 -17.55 15.11
N LEU A 316 4.58 -17.21 15.81
CA LEU A 316 4.78 -16.07 16.69
C LEU A 316 5.80 -15.13 16.05
N THR A 317 5.72 -13.85 16.38
CA THR A 317 6.69 -12.84 15.91
C THR A 317 7.13 -11.98 17.07
N ASN A 318 8.27 -11.31 16.92
CA ASN A 318 8.81 -10.42 17.93
C ASN A 318 8.96 -11.12 19.30
N VAL A 319 9.29 -12.42 19.28
CA VAL A 319 9.66 -13.18 20.47
C VAL A 319 11.03 -12.70 20.92
N HIS A 320 11.15 -12.18 22.14
CA HIS A 320 12.39 -11.57 22.60
C HIS A 320 13.49 -12.62 22.77
N SER A 321 14.67 -12.34 22.24
CA SER A 321 15.88 -13.14 22.51
C SER A 321 16.39 -12.92 23.94
N SER A 322 17.37 -13.73 24.36
CA SER A 322 18.03 -13.57 25.67
C SER A 322 18.71 -12.21 25.87
N LYS A 323 18.92 -11.42 24.81
CA LYS A 323 19.44 -10.05 24.92
C LYS A 323 18.51 -9.11 25.67
N ILE A 324 17.20 -9.34 25.62
CA ILE A 324 16.22 -8.49 26.32
C ILE A 324 15.99 -9.08 27.70
N THR A 325 16.89 -8.77 28.63
CA THR A 325 16.97 -9.41 29.95
C THR A 325 15.90 -8.96 30.93
N THR A 326 15.35 -7.75 30.79
CA THR A 326 14.30 -7.20 31.66
C THR A 326 12.88 -7.62 31.24
N TYR A 327 12.73 -8.05 29.99
CA TYR A 327 11.47 -8.50 29.40
C TYR A 327 11.63 -9.85 28.71
N PRO A 328 12.16 -10.90 29.36
CA PRO A 328 12.41 -12.15 28.68
C PRO A 328 11.10 -12.76 28.16
N SER A 329 11.19 -13.36 26.98
CA SER A 329 10.04 -14.06 26.40
C SER A 329 10.04 -15.53 26.81
N ARG A 330 8.82 -16.06 26.90
CA ARG A 330 8.51 -17.48 26.99
C ARG A 330 7.51 -17.85 25.90
N ILE A 331 7.56 -19.10 25.45
CA ILE A 331 6.56 -19.63 24.52
C ILE A 331 5.81 -20.80 25.16
N SER A 332 4.52 -20.89 24.87
CA SER A 332 3.75 -22.10 25.09
C SER A 332 3.60 -22.87 23.78
N VAL A 333 3.66 -24.20 23.89
CA VAL A 333 3.34 -25.12 22.80
C VAL A 333 2.23 -26.02 23.31
N THR A 334 1.04 -25.88 22.75
CA THR A 334 -0.12 -26.71 23.12
C THR A 334 -0.31 -27.81 22.09
N ASN A 335 -0.45 -29.05 22.55
CA ASN A 335 -0.77 -30.18 21.71
C ASN A 335 -2.28 -30.36 21.60
N ASN A 336 -2.86 -30.04 20.44
CA ASN A 336 -4.30 -30.17 20.23
C ASN A 336 -4.71 -31.56 19.74
N SER A 337 -3.77 -32.47 19.46
CA SER A 337 -4.09 -33.83 19.02
C SER A 337 -4.42 -34.75 20.18
N ASP A 338 -4.92 -35.95 19.85
CA ASP A 338 -5.21 -37.00 20.81
C ASP A 338 -4.00 -37.89 21.14
N VAL A 339 -2.81 -37.54 20.65
CA VAL A 339 -1.58 -38.34 20.75
C VAL A 339 -0.44 -37.50 21.31
N SER A 340 0.26 -38.01 22.31
CA SER A 340 1.46 -37.36 22.86
C SER A 340 2.59 -37.33 21.82
N LYS A 341 3.19 -36.16 21.60
CA LYS A 341 4.24 -35.97 20.59
C LYS A 341 5.09 -34.74 20.88
N SER A 342 6.24 -34.68 20.23
CA SER A 342 7.08 -33.48 20.16
C SER A 342 6.67 -32.60 18.97
N PHE A 343 7.00 -31.31 19.05
CA PHE A 343 6.84 -30.35 17.97
C PHE A 343 8.19 -29.78 17.58
N GLN A 344 8.39 -29.58 16.28
CA GLN A 344 9.54 -28.89 15.72
C GLN A 344 9.14 -27.45 15.40
N LEU A 345 9.94 -26.50 15.89
CA LEU A 345 9.74 -25.07 15.71
C LEU A 345 10.96 -24.46 15.03
N ASP A 346 10.74 -23.74 13.93
CA ASP A 346 11.78 -22.99 13.23
C ASP A 346 11.86 -21.58 13.81
N PHE A 347 13.07 -21.15 14.13
CA PHE A 347 13.40 -19.82 14.64
C PHE A 347 14.21 -19.05 13.59
N VAL A 348 13.78 -17.83 13.30
CA VAL A 348 14.43 -16.91 12.35
C VAL A 348 14.38 -15.50 12.94
N ASP A 349 15.36 -14.65 12.65
CA ASP A 349 15.30 -13.24 13.04
C ASP A 349 14.06 -12.55 12.43
N SER A 350 13.38 -11.74 13.24
CA SER A 350 12.12 -11.06 12.84
C SER A 350 12.32 -9.91 11.84
N GLN A 351 13.53 -9.37 11.69
CA GLN A 351 13.82 -8.26 10.78
C GLN A 351 14.64 -8.70 9.57
N ASP A 352 15.44 -9.75 9.72
CA ASP A 352 16.23 -10.33 8.64
C ASP A 352 15.96 -11.85 8.50
N PRO A 353 15.06 -12.25 7.59
CA PRO A 353 14.70 -13.66 7.42
C PRO A 353 15.86 -14.52 6.88
N SER A 354 16.98 -13.92 6.43
CA SER A 354 18.17 -14.68 6.04
C SER A 354 18.96 -15.20 7.25
N LEU A 355 18.75 -14.62 8.43
CA LEU A 355 19.39 -15.02 9.67
C LEU A 355 18.55 -16.11 10.37
N VAL A 356 18.78 -17.35 9.94
CA VAL A 356 18.16 -18.52 10.57
C VAL A 356 18.86 -18.85 11.89
N VAL A 357 18.08 -18.97 12.96
CA VAL A 357 18.56 -19.35 14.30
C VAL A 357 18.68 -20.88 14.38
N GLY A 358 17.63 -21.60 13.95
CA GLY A 358 17.62 -23.06 13.89
C GLY A 358 16.24 -23.66 14.14
N THR A 359 16.18 -25.00 14.15
CA THR A 359 14.95 -25.76 14.43
C THR A 359 15.05 -26.42 15.79
N TRP A 360 14.21 -26.02 16.73
CA TRP A 360 14.13 -26.60 18.06
C TRP A 360 13.06 -27.68 18.13
N THR A 361 13.36 -28.79 18.80
CA THR A 361 12.37 -29.86 19.06
C THR A 361 11.94 -29.82 20.51
N SER A 362 10.64 -29.66 20.74
CA SER A 362 10.09 -29.69 22.10
C SER A 362 10.27 -31.08 22.74
N PRO A 363 10.31 -31.15 24.08
CA PRO A 363 9.98 -32.37 24.80
C PRO A 363 8.64 -32.97 24.34
N VAL A 364 8.41 -34.25 24.62
CA VAL A 364 7.11 -34.88 24.31
C VAL A 364 6.03 -34.23 25.16
N ILE A 365 5.05 -33.63 24.49
CA ILE A 365 3.89 -32.98 25.11
C ILE A 365 2.74 -33.98 25.09
N ALA A 366 2.12 -34.20 26.25
CA ALA A 366 0.98 -35.09 26.38
C ALA A 366 -0.17 -34.71 25.42
N SER A 367 -1.00 -35.68 25.04
CA SER A 367 -2.27 -35.42 24.37
C SER A 367 -3.08 -34.37 25.13
N LYS A 368 -3.58 -33.34 24.42
CA LYS A 368 -4.26 -32.16 25.01
C LYS A 368 -3.46 -31.38 26.07
N GLY A 369 -2.17 -31.65 26.19
CA GLY A 369 -1.27 -30.99 27.13
C GLY A 369 -0.62 -29.76 26.53
N HIS A 370 0.19 -29.07 27.35
CA HIS A 370 1.03 -27.97 26.89
C HIS A 370 2.41 -28.02 27.55
N GLY A 371 3.39 -27.46 26.85
CA GLY A 371 4.69 -27.12 27.38
C GLY A 371 4.85 -25.60 27.48
N PHE A 372 5.71 -25.14 28.38
CA PHE A 372 6.00 -23.73 28.58
C PHE A 372 7.51 -23.54 28.75
N TYR A 373 8.13 -22.80 27.85
CA TYR A 373 9.57 -22.84 27.63
C TYR A 373 10.17 -21.44 27.58
N SER A 374 11.33 -21.28 28.23
CA SER A 374 12.11 -20.04 28.22
C SER A 374 12.92 -19.91 26.94
N ILE A 375 12.95 -18.72 26.35
CA ILE A 375 13.76 -18.48 25.13
C ILE A 375 15.25 -18.68 25.38
N PRO A 376 15.87 -18.16 26.46
CA PRO A 376 17.25 -18.48 26.81
C PRO A 376 17.57 -19.99 26.89
N GLU A 377 16.64 -20.82 27.38
CA GLU A 377 16.83 -22.26 27.45
C GLU A 377 16.79 -22.91 26.06
N ILE A 378 15.90 -22.42 25.19
CA ILE A 378 15.79 -22.86 23.79
C ILE A 378 17.06 -22.48 23.02
N GLU A 379 17.53 -21.24 23.15
CA GLU A 379 18.78 -20.78 22.52
C GLU A 379 19.97 -21.65 22.97
N SER A 380 20.07 -21.93 24.27
CA SER A 380 21.11 -22.83 24.80
C SER A 380 20.98 -24.25 24.25
N ALA A 381 19.76 -24.77 24.08
CA ALA A 381 19.53 -26.10 23.50
C ALA A 381 19.87 -26.16 22.00
N LEU A 382 19.71 -25.05 21.29
CA LEU A 382 20.13 -24.89 19.89
C LEU A 382 21.63 -24.67 19.73
N GLY A 383 22.34 -24.32 20.82
CA GLY A 383 23.74 -23.88 20.75
C GLY A 383 23.88 -22.56 19.99
N TYR A 384 22.84 -21.72 20.01
CA TYR A 384 22.81 -20.44 19.32
C TYR A 384 23.30 -19.31 20.23
N GLU A 385 24.31 -18.57 19.77
CA GLU A 385 24.75 -17.34 20.40
C GLU A 385 24.17 -16.14 19.64
N VAL A 386 23.41 -15.30 20.35
CA VAL A 386 22.73 -14.16 19.74
C VAL A 386 23.78 -13.14 19.24
N PRO A 387 23.83 -12.82 17.93
CA PRO A 387 24.84 -11.95 17.35
C PRO A 387 24.87 -10.59 18.04
N GLU A 388 26.04 -9.98 18.30
CA GLU A 388 26.13 -8.68 18.99
C GLU A 388 25.31 -7.57 18.32
N SER A 389 25.34 -7.51 16.98
CA SER A 389 24.50 -6.63 16.17
C SER A 389 23.18 -7.32 15.79
N GLY A 390 22.03 -6.77 16.19
CA GLY A 390 20.71 -7.34 15.85
C GLY A 390 20.29 -8.50 16.75
N GLY A 391 19.45 -9.42 16.24
CA GLY A 391 19.06 -10.64 16.95
C GLY A 391 18.18 -10.41 18.17
N PHE A 392 17.46 -9.28 18.26
CA PHE A 392 16.64 -8.96 19.43
C PHE A 392 15.32 -9.73 19.47
N HIS A 393 14.86 -10.18 18.31
CA HIS A 393 13.50 -10.66 18.10
C HIS A 393 13.48 -11.81 17.12
N TYR A 394 12.72 -12.85 17.46
CA TYR A 394 12.51 -14.01 16.59
C TYR A 394 11.09 -14.10 16.08
N THR A 395 10.99 -14.59 14.85
CA THR A 395 9.82 -15.23 14.30
C THR A 395 9.94 -16.73 14.58
N VAL A 396 8.92 -17.31 15.18
CA VAL A 396 8.88 -18.73 15.60
C VAL A 396 7.70 -19.39 14.94
N GLN A 397 7.89 -20.44 14.16
CA GLN A 397 6.80 -21.12 13.48
C GLN A 397 6.88 -22.63 13.63
N PHE A 398 5.75 -23.33 13.58
CA PHE A 398 5.79 -24.77 13.41
C PHE A 398 6.49 -25.12 12.10
N ASN A 399 7.46 -26.03 12.20
CA ASN A 399 8.02 -26.67 11.02
C ASN A 399 6.91 -27.40 10.25
N SER A 400 7.03 -27.55 8.92
CA SER A 400 6.01 -28.16 8.06
C SER A 400 5.62 -29.59 8.48
N SER A 401 6.50 -30.30 9.20
CA SER A 401 6.24 -31.62 9.76
C SER A 401 5.36 -31.62 11.03
N SER A 402 5.17 -30.47 11.67
CA SER A 402 4.50 -30.31 12.96
C SER A 402 3.10 -29.71 12.79
N THR A 403 2.08 -30.57 12.89
CA THR A 403 0.66 -30.17 12.74
C THR A 403 -0.13 -30.35 14.03
N GLY A 404 -1.28 -29.69 14.16
CA GLY A 404 -2.20 -29.89 15.29
C GLY A 404 -1.66 -29.36 16.62
N GLY A 405 -0.85 -28.32 16.60
CA GLY A 405 -0.44 -27.56 17.78
C GLY A 405 -0.92 -26.12 17.74
N THR A 406 -0.81 -25.42 18.86
CA THR A 406 -1.00 -23.97 18.96
C THR A 406 0.17 -23.36 19.72
N LEU A 407 0.61 -22.17 19.30
CA LEU A 407 1.66 -21.41 19.97
C LEU A 407 1.09 -20.26 20.76
N GLY A 408 1.70 -19.97 21.91
CA GLY A 408 1.47 -18.73 22.66
C GLY A 408 2.78 -18.02 22.97
N HIS A 409 2.78 -16.70 22.92
CA HIS A 409 3.90 -15.83 23.28
C HIS A 409 3.60 -15.10 24.57
N PHE A 410 4.53 -15.13 25.51
CA PHE A 410 4.43 -14.48 26.81
C PHE A 410 5.68 -13.67 27.09
N VAL A 411 5.52 -12.50 27.69
CA VAL A 411 6.61 -11.63 28.13
C VAL A 411 6.52 -11.47 29.64
N ASP A 412 7.63 -11.72 30.32
CA ASP A 412 7.75 -11.47 31.75
C ASP A 412 8.26 -10.06 31.98
N ASN A 413 7.41 -9.18 32.52
CA ASN A 413 7.82 -7.85 32.92
C ASN A 413 8.46 -7.94 34.30
N LEU A 414 9.77 -8.19 34.34
CA LEU A 414 10.47 -8.49 35.60
C LEU A 414 10.38 -7.33 36.59
N ASP A 415 10.50 -6.09 36.11
CA ASP A 415 10.43 -4.88 36.94
C ASP A 415 9.04 -4.67 37.55
N ALA A 416 7.99 -4.99 36.79
CA ALA A 416 6.60 -4.86 37.21
C ALA A 416 6.08 -6.09 37.99
N GLY A 417 6.78 -7.23 37.90
CA GLY A 417 6.36 -8.50 38.49
C GLY A 417 5.11 -9.11 37.84
N VAL A 418 4.86 -8.84 36.54
CA VAL A 418 3.67 -9.33 35.83
C VAL A 418 4.03 -10.07 34.54
N VAL A 419 3.25 -11.08 34.19
CA VAL A 419 3.34 -11.77 32.90
C VAL A 419 2.30 -11.18 31.97
N THR A 420 2.66 -10.96 30.71
CA THR A 420 1.72 -10.50 29.68
C THR A 420 1.68 -11.44 28.49
N GLU A 421 0.47 -11.70 28.01
CA GLU A 421 0.16 -12.47 26.82
C GLU A 421 0.38 -11.60 25.58
N PHE A 422 1.20 -12.08 24.64
CA PHE A 422 1.66 -11.36 23.44
C PHE A 422 1.27 -12.07 22.13
N THR A 423 0.35 -13.03 22.15
CA THR A 423 -0.10 -13.74 20.93
C THR A 423 -1.15 -12.96 20.15
N ALA A 424 -2.03 -12.24 20.86
CA ALA A 424 -3.13 -11.52 20.22
C ALA A 424 -2.62 -10.49 19.20
N ARG A 425 -3.29 -10.48 18.04
CA ARG A 425 -2.96 -9.69 16.85
C ARG A 425 -4.25 -9.30 16.12
N CYS A 426 -4.13 -8.31 15.26
CA CYS A 426 -5.16 -7.86 14.33
C CYS A 426 -4.81 -8.32 12.91
N SER A 427 -5.83 -8.57 12.08
CA SER A 427 -5.62 -8.77 10.64
C SER A 427 -5.09 -7.48 10.01
N SER A 428 -4.27 -7.59 8.96
CA SER A 428 -3.80 -6.41 8.22
C SER A 428 -4.80 -5.88 7.18
N ARG A 429 -5.80 -6.70 6.81
CA ARG A 429 -6.94 -6.37 5.93
C ARG A 429 -8.15 -7.23 6.26
#